data_AF-A0AAV0MAS7-F1
#
_entry.id   AF-A0AAV0MAS7-F1
#
_cell.length_a   1.000
_cell.length_b   1.000
_cell.length_c   1.000
_cell.angle_alpha   90.00
_cell.angle_beta   90.00
_cell.angle_gamma   90.00
#
_symmetry.space_group_name_H-M   'P 1'
#
loop_
_entity.id
_entity.type
_entity.pdbx_description
1 polymer ?
#
loop_
_entity_poly.entity_id
_entity_poly.type
_entity_poly.pdbx_seq_one_letter_code
_entity_poly.pdbx_strand_id
1 'polypeptide(L)' 'MNQGPFIAGEKITGADLSLAPKLYHLETALGHFKKWSVPEDLGHVNNYMKTLFSRESFENTKPAAKEYVIAGWAPKVNA' A
#
# COMPACT_ATOMS: atom_id res chain seq x y z
N MET A 1 4.25 23.10 10.42
CA MET A 1 3.58 22.20 9.47
C MET A 1 3.76 20.80 10.02
N ASN A 2 2.70 20.11 10.44
CA ASN A 2 2.84 18.82 11.13
C ASN A 2 3.33 17.75 10.14
N GLN A 3 4.64 17.48 10.16
CA GLN A 3 5.33 16.48 9.33
C GLN A 3 5.26 15.07 9.97
N GLY A 4 4.11 14.71 10.53
CA GLY A 4 3.96 13.38 11.10
C GLY A 4 3.95 12.32 10.00
N PRO A 5 4.17 11.04 10.36
CA PRO A 5 4.32 9.96 9.39
C PRO A 5 3.03 9.61 8.63
N PHE A 6 1.88 10.20 8.97
CA PHE A 6 0.57 9.91 8.36
C PHE A 6 -0.01 11.12 7.60
N ILE A 7 -1.06 10.90 6.81
CA ILE A 7 -1.64 11.92 5.91
C ILE A 7 -2.02 13.21 6.64
N ALA A 8 -2.61 13.08 7.84
CA ALA A 8 -3.07 14.20 8.64
C ALA A 8 -2.08 14.61 9.75
N GLY A 9 -0.84 14.12 9.71
CA GLY A 9 0.20 14.40 10.69
C GLY A 9 0.55 13.18 11.54
N GLU A 10 0.58 13.34 12.86
CA GLU A 10 1.22 12.35 13.76
C GLU A 10 0.39 11.09 14.02
N LYS A 11 -0.92 11.17 13.82
CA LYS A 11 -1.87 10.10 14.15
C LYS A 11 -2.53 9.56 12.90
N ILE A 12 -2.79 8.25 12.94
CA ILE A 12 -3.58 7.59 11.90
C ILE A 12 -5.00 8.16 11.87
N THR A 13 -5.53 8.33 10.67
CA THR A 13 -6.89 8.82 10.42
C THR A 13 -7.63 7.92 9.44
N GLY A 14 -8.91 8.21 9.21
CA GLY A 14 -9.71 7.53 8.18
C GLY A 14 -9.08 7.60 6.78
N ALA A 15 -8.33 8.65 6.47
CA ALA A 15 -7.63 8.77 5.19
C ALA A 15 -6.58 7.66 5.03
N ASP A 16 -5.79 7.40 6.08
CA ASP A 16 -4.76 6.37 6.09
C ASP A 16 -5.37 4.97 6.00
N LEU A 17 -6.45 4.74 6.74
CA LEU A 17 -7.18 3.46 6.73
C LEU A 17 -7.82 3.17 5.36
N SER A 18 -8.28 4.20 4.65
CA SER A 18 -8.80 4.05 3.28
C SER A 18 -7.69 3.81 2.26
N LEU A 19 -6.51 4.41 2.46
CA LEU A 19 -5.44 4.41 1.47
C LEU A 19 -4.51 3.20 1.59
N ALA A 20 -4.22 2.71 2.80
CA ALA A 20 -3.28 1.62 3.01
C ALA A 20 -3.60 0.36 2.18
N PRO A 21 -4.85 -0.16 2.13
CA PRO A 21 -5.15 -1.34 1.31
C PRO A 21 -4.96 -1.08 -0.20
N LYS A 22 -5.25 0.14 -0.66
CA LYS A 22 -5.07 0.54 -2.07
C LYS A 22 -3.60 0.59 -2.45
N LEU A 23 -2.74 1.12 -1.57
CA LEU A 23 -1.30 1.14 -1.77
C LEU A 23 -0.71 -0.27 -1.81
N TYR A 24 -1.21 -1.20 -0.99
CA TYR A 24 -0.77 -2.59 -1.02
C TYR A 24 -1.16 -3.30 -2.33
N HIS A 25 -2.39 -3.06 -2.81
CA HIS A 25 -2.83 -3.52 -4.12
C HIS A 25 -1.98 -2.92 -5.25
N LEU A 26 -1.66 -1.63 -5.16
CA LEU A 26 -0.83 -0.92 -6.13
C LEU A 26 0.58 -1.51 -6.20
N GLU A 27 1.27 -1.64 -5.06
CA GLU A 27 2.62 -2.23 -4.98
C GLU A 27 2.63 -3.65 -5.59
N THR A 28 1.66 -4.47 -5.20
CA THR A 28 1.60 -5.88 -5.57
C THR A 28 1.22 -6.08 -7.04
N ALA A 29 0.13 -5.45 -7.49
CA ALA A 29 -0.39 -5.66 -8.83
C ALA A 29 0.48 -4.97 -9.90
N LEU A 30 0.89 -3.72 -9.69
CA LEU A 30 1.72 -3.03 -10.68
C LEU A 30 3.12 -3.63 -10.77
N GLY A 31 3.70 -4.07 -9.65
CA GLY A 31 4.97 -4.81 -9.65
C GLY A 31 4.88 -6.10 -10.47
N HIS A 32 3.77 -6.83 -10.35
CA HIS A 32 3.55 -8.07 -11.11
C HIS A 32 3.30 -7.81 -12.61
N PHE A 33 2.24 -7.05 -12.93
CA PHE A 33 1.70 -6.91 -14.29
C PHE A 33 2.42 -5.85 -15.15
N LYS A 34 3.01 -4.83 -14.53
CA LYS A 34 3.60 -3.69 -15.25
C LYS A 34 5.09 -3.47 -14.94
N LYS A 35 5.68 -4.28 -14.06
CA LYS A 35 7.08 -4.13 -13.61
C LYS A 35 7.37 -2.72 -13.08
N TRP A 36 6.37 -2.12 -12.45
CA TRP A 36 6.45 -0.78 -11.91
C TRP A 36 6.56 -0.83 -10.39
N SER A 37 7.36 0.07 -9.82
CA SER A 37 7.52 0.28 -8.38
C SER A 37 7.44 1.77 -8.07
N VAL A 38 7.13 2.10 -6.81
CA VAL A 38 7.20 3.48 -6.32
C VAL A 38 8.65 3.96 -6.46
N PRO A 39 8.89 5.11 -7.13
CA PRO A 39 10.24 5.68 -7.23
C PRO A 39 10.89 5.91 -5.86
N GLU A 40 12.19 5.65 -5.75
CA GLU A 40 12.92 5.72 -4.48
C GLU A 40 13.09 7.15 -3.97
N ASP A 41 13.11 8.14 -4.88
CA ASP A 41 13.18 9.57 -4.57
C ASP A 41 11.92 10.10 -3.87
N LEU A 42 10.80 9.37 -3.92
CA LEU A 42 9.59 9.63 -3.13
C LEU A 42 9.75 9.10 -1.69
N GLY A 43 10.76 9.58 -0.97
CA GLY A 43 11.14 9.06 0.36
C GLY A 43 10.00 9.08 1.39
N HIS A 44 9.17 10.12 1.40
CA HIS A 44 8.00 10.19 2.30
C HIS A 44 6.96 9.11 1.97
N VAL A 45 6.69 8.83 0.69
CA VAL A 45 5.73 7.79 0.28
C VAL A 45 6.25 6.41 0.63
N ASN A 46 7.54 6.14 0.37
CA ASN A 46 8.17 4.87 0.71
C ASN A 46 8.13 4.61 2.22
N ASN A 47 8.47 5.62 3.04
CA ASN A 47 8.40 5.49 4.50
C ASN A 47 6.96 5.34 4.99
N TYR A 48 6.01 6.09 4.42
CA TYR A 48 4.60 5.98 4.73
C TYR A 48 4.05 4.57 4.48
N MET A 49 4.33 3.99 3.30
CA MET A 49 3.93 2.63 2.95
C MET A 49 4.53 1.60 3.92
N LYS A 50 5.84 1.70 4.23
CA LYS A 50 6.50 0.83 5.22
C LYS A 50 5.82 0.93 6.59
N THR A 51 5.57 2.15 7.07
CA THR A 51 4.92 2.39 8.37
C THR A 51 3.50 1.86 8.41
N LEU A 52 2.72 1.98 7.34
CA LEU A 52 1.36 1.44 7.29
C LEU A 52 1.35 -0.08 7.23
N PHE A 53 2.19 -0.68 6.37
CA PHE A 53 2.20 -2.12 6.16
C PHE A 53 2.74 -2.87 7.38
N SER A 54 3.67 -2.27 8.15
CA SER A 54 4.20 -2.90 9.36
C SER A 54 3.27 -2.85 10.57
N ARG A 55 2.07 -2.26 10.47
CA ARG A 55 1.13 -2.21 11.60
C ARG A 55 0.51 -3.57 11.82
N GLU A 56 0.41 -4.00 13.08
CA GLU A 56 -0.26 -5.25 13.46
C GLU A 56 -1.66 -5.36 12.85
N SER A 57 -2.44 -4.28 12.88
CA SER A 57 -3.78 -4.24 12.28
C SER A 57 -3.77 -4.51 10.77
N PHE A 58 -2.73 -4.07 10.06
CA PHE A 58 -2.60 -4.29 8.63
C PHE A 58 -2.11 -5.71 8.34
N GLU A 59 -1.08 -6.17 9.06
CA GLU A 59 -0.57 -7.55 8.95
C GLU A 59 -1.66 -8.59 9.23
N ASN A 60 -2.54 -8.35 10.21
CA ASN A 60 -3.66 -9.24 10.55
C ASN A 60 -4.83 -9.21 9.56
N THR A 61 -4.88 -8.23 8.64
CA THR A 61 -6.03 -8.03 7.73
C THR A 61 -5.67 -8.05 6.25
N LYS A 62 -4.39 -7.90 5.90
CA LYS A 62 -3.93 -8.05 4.52
C LYS A 62 -4.14 -9.50 4.04
N PRO A 63 -4.28 -9.72 2.72
CA PRO A 63 -4.31 -11.06 2.17
C PRO A 63 -3.09 -11.87 2.61
N ALA A 64 -3.32 -13.14 2.99
CA ALA A 64 -2.28 -14.02 3.52
C ALA A 64 -1.09 -14.24 2.55
N ALA A 65 -1.31 -14.02 1.26
CA ALA A 65 -0.29 -14.13 0.22
C ALA A 65 -0.52 -13.05 -0.87
N LYS A 66 0.55 -12.53 -1.47
CA LYS A 66 0.48 -11.50 -2.54
C LYS A 66 -0.17 -12.07 -3.81
N GLU A 67 -0.07 -13.37 -4.01
CA GLU A 67 -0.63 -14.16 -5.10
C GLU A 67 -2.16 -14.03 -5.15
N TYR A 68 -2.82 -13.89 -3.99
CA TYR A 68 -4.28 -13.71 -3.95
C TYR A 68 -4.71 -12.34 -4.48
N VAL A 69 -3.90 -11.30 -4.24
CA VAL A 69 -4.12 -9.98 -4.85
C VAL A 69 -3.92 -10.06 -6.37
N ILE A 70 -2.83 -10.71 -6.81
CA ILE A 70 -2.52 -10.87 -8.24
C ILE A 70 -3.64 -11.63 -8.95
N ALA A 71 -4.07 -12.77 -8.40
CA ALA A 71 -5.16 -13.58 -8.95
C ALA A 71 -6.48 -12.79 -9.02
N GLY A 72 -6.79 -11.99 -8.01
CA GLY A 72 -7.98 -11.13 -8.01
C GLY A 72 -7.95 -10.02 -9.07
N TRP A 73 -6.76 -9.53 -9.45
CA TRP A 73 -6.58 -8.53 -10.50
C TRP A 73 -6.49 -9.11 -11.91
N ALA A 74 -6.00 -10.35 -12.06
CA ALA A 74 -5.79 -10.98 -13.36
C ALA A 74 -6.98 -10.85 -14.34
N PRO A 75 -8.25 -11.15 -13.96
CA PRO A 75 -9.38 -11.01 -14.87
C PRO A 75 -9.79 -9.55 -15.14
N LYS A 76 -9.31 -8.58 -14.35
CA LYS A 76 -9.61 -7.15 -14.52
C LYS A 76 -8.59 -6.43 -15.41
N VAL A 77 -7.37 -6.97 -15.49
CA VAL A 77 -6.27 -6.41 -16.27
C VAL A 77 -6.20 -7.01 -17.67
N ASN A 78 -6.53 -8.31 -17.79
CA ASN A 78 -6.44 -9.06 -19.05
C ASN A 78 -7.79 -9.20 -19.77
N ALA A 79 -8.79 -8.41 -19.36
CA ALA A 79 -10.09 -8.33 -20.03
C ALA A 79 -10.02 -7.48 -21.29
#